data_AF-G6EFH1-F1
#
_entry.id   AF-G6EFH1-F1
#
_cell.length_a   1.000
_cell.length_b   1.000
_cell.length_c   1.000
_cell.angle_alpha   90.00
_cell.angle_beta   90.00
_cell.angle_gamma   90.00
#
_symmetry.space_group_name_H-M   'P 1'
#
loop_
_entity.id
_entity.type
_entity.pdbx_description
1 polymer ?
#
loop_
_entity_poly.entity_id
_entity_poly.type
_entity_poly.pdbx_seq_one_letter_code
_entity_poly.pdbx_strand_id
1 'polypeptide(L)'
;MAYLTLETGEFRRTFHSRGDLEDWWQSEKEAWSWLAEAPDDRFTDVIAKFRNVDAVFAEPEGKEHIARALKALFHPSHLGPRPSQSDEGMRILDAYQLTGRTPAMQFMLLDMAPSQINWRGDPVGVAAALKAASAAYALAKLDKAVFNSERRAYREGLGRIESKFQKLEADQRAGYASRRKAYRLAARKLFERSRKLWNDGQSKMYTENWEAVSSIQETEQRYKVQMALAAPVQYWKDKAKSHGSWEVAWGLITLAYFALSAWAIYEIAIWSADYLLGLSNADQSLRTPVYIVVSGAVLGVTTLIFWAGRLFSKLYLSEHHLKSECLEKAVMTQAFLSMETREDFSPEERAVVLASIFRSSADGMVKDDGPGDIGLPLLLSRIVSKS
;
A
#
# COMPACT_ATOMS: atom_id res chain seq x y z
N MET A 1 14.20 -14.68 112.26
CA MET A 1 14.92 -13.47 111.80
C MET A 1 15.07 -13.57 110.29
N ALA A 2 14.86 -12.48 109.55
CA ALA A 2 15.06 -12.49 108.10
C ALA A 2 16.55 -12.71 107.77
N TYR A 3 16.84 -13.57 106.80
CA TYR A 3 18.19 -13.85 106.33
C TYR A 3 18.69 -12.76 105.38
N LEU A 4 17.82 -12.30 104.47
CA LEU A 4 18.09 -11.23 103.51
C LEU A 4 16.77 -10.57 103.06
N THR A 5 16.74 -9.25 102.89
CA THR A 5 15.66 -8.55 102.18
C THR A 5 16.21 -7.96 100.89
N LEU A 6 15.67 -8.39 99.75
CA LEU A 6 16.00 -7.83 98.44
C LEU A 6 14.95 -6.79 98.07
N GLU A 7 15.41 -5.57 97.81
CA GLU A 7 14.60 -4.44 97.34
C GLU A 7 15.26 -3.89 96.08
N THR A 8 14.56 -3.99 94.95
CA THR A 8 15.01 -3.53 93.63
C THR A 8 13.82 -2.92 92.88
N GLY A 9 13.77 -1.59 92.79
CA GLY A 9 12.64 -0.88 92.18
C GLY A 9 11.33 -1.17 92.91
N GLU A 10 10.33 -1.69 92.18
CA GLU A 10 9.01 -2.06 92.72
C GLU A 10 8.97 -3.46 93.35
N PHE A 11 10.07 -4.22 93.26
CA PHE A 11 10.15 -5.58 93.79
C PHE A 11 10.76 -5.60 95.20
N ARG A 12 10.04 -6.20 96.16
CA ARG A 12 10.49 -6.42 97.54
C ARG A 12 10.20 -7.86 97.96
N ARG A 13 11.24 -8.63 98.29
CA ARG A 13 11.11 -9.99 98.81
C ARG A 13 12.05 -10.23 99.99
N THR A 14 11.53 -10.83 101.05
CA THR A 14 12.26 -11.21 102.27
C THR A 14 12.50 -12.70 102.28
N PHE A 15 13.75 -13.12 102.46
CA PHE A 15 14.19 -14.52 102.52
C PHE A 15 14.48 -14.91 103.96
N HIS A 16 14.02 -16.08 104.38
CA HIS A 16 14.12 -16.52 105.78
C HIS A 16 15.28 -17.48 106.06
N SER A 17 15.83 -18.12 105.02
CA SER A 17 16.99 -19.02 105.11
C SER A 17 17.90 -18.87 103.89
N ARG A 18 19.13 -19.39 103.97
CA ARG A 18 20.06 -19.45 102.82
C ARG A 18 19.51 -20.35 101.70
N GLY A 19 18.91 -21.49 102.07
CA GLY A 19 18.31 -22.43 101.11
C GLY A 19 17.16 -21.82 100.31
N ASP A 20 16.26 -21.06 100.96
CA ASP A 20 15.15 -20.35 100.29
C ASP A 20 15.66 -19.30 99.27
N LEU A 21 16.77 -18.63 99.60
CA LEU A 21 17.44 -17.72 98.67
C LEU A 21 18.10 -18.46 97.49
N GLU A 22 18.72 -19.61 97.74
CA GLU A 22 19.35 -20.45 96.71
C GLU A 22 18.30 -21.06 95.77
N ASP A 23 17.18 -21.56 96.29
CA ASP A 23 16.07 -22.10 95.49
C ASP A 23 15.44 -21.02 94.61
N TRP A 24 15.19 -19.83 95.17
CA TRP A 24 14.71 -18.68 94.37
C TRP A 24 15.72 -18.29 93.30
N TRP A 25 17.02 -18.26 93.63
CA TRP A 25 18.07 -17.96 92.67
C TRP A 25 18.09 -18.97 91.50
N GLN A 26 17.89 -20.26 91.77
CA GLN A 26 17.74 -21.26 90.70
C GLN A 26 16.52 -20.98 89.82
N SER A 27 15.37 -20.62 90.40
CA SER A 27 14.17 -20.27 89.64
C SER A 27 14.35 -19.04 88.75
N GLU A 28 15.11 -18.03 89.19
CA GLU A 28 15.44 -16.86 88.38
C GLU A 28 16.39 -17.23 87.23
N LYS A 29 17.38 -18.10 87.48
CA LYS A 29 18.27 -18.60 86.41
C LYS A 29 17.50 -19.36 85.34
N GLU A 30 16.51 -20.16 85.72
CA GLU A 30 15.65 -20.86 84.77
C GLU A 30 14.78 -19.89 83.97
N ALA A 31 14.14 -18.92 84.63
CA ALA A 31 13.29 -17.92 83.99
C ALA A 31 14.04 -17.08 82.95
N TRP A 32 15.33 -16.79 83.18
CA TRP A 32 16.16 -15.96 82.31
C TRP A 32 17.18 -16.74 81.48
N SER A 33 17.15 -18.08 81.54
CA SER A 33 18.06 -18.96 80.78
C SER A 33 18.05 -18.67 79.28
N TRP A 34 16.91 -18.25 78.74
CA TRP A 34 16.76 -17.91 77.32
C TRP A 34 17.54 -16.67 76.89
N LEU A 35 17.89 -15.75 77.81
CA LEU A 35 18.74 -14.59 77.52
C LEU A 35 20.19 -14.99 77.29
N ALA A 36 20.65 -16.09 77.90
CA ALA A 36 22.01 -16.58 77.76
C ALA A 36 22.30 -17.14 76.35
N GLU A 37 21.26 -17.55 75.64
CA GLU A 37 21.36 -18.07 74.27
C GLU A 37 20.98 -17.02 73.21
N ALA A 38 21.00 -15.74 73.59
CA ALA A 38 20.72 -14.63 72.69
C ALA A 38 21.91 -14.38 71.74
N PRO A 39 21.67 -14.20 70.43
CA PRO A 39 22.72 -13.86 69.46
C PRO A 39 23.16 -12.38 69.50
N ASP A 40 22.77 -11.61 70.53
CA ASP A 40 22.99 -10.16 70.62
C ASP A 40 24.02 -9.84 71.71
N ASP A 41 25.14 -9.23 71.29
CA ASP A 41 26.30 -8.93 72.14
C ASP A 41 25.97 -8.05 73.37
N ARG A 42 24.84 -7.34 73.32
CA ARG A 42 24.35 -6.49 74.41
C ARG A 42 23.85 -7.29 75.61
N PHE A 43 23.45 -8.55 75.40
CA PHE A 43 22.94 -9.44 76.44
C PHE A 43 23.97 -10.50 76.88
N THR A 44 25.13 -10.61 76.23
CA THR A 44 26.18 -11.59 76.59
C THR A 44 26.81 -11.32 77.95
N ASP A 45 26.84 -10.05 78.37
CA ASP A 45 27.29 -9.62 79.71
C ASP A 45 26.38 -10.11 80.84
N VAL A 46 25.12 -10.47 80.53
CA VAL A 46 24.17 -11.01 81.50
C VAL A 46 24.66 -12.36 82.04
N ILE A 47 25.26 -13.22 81.18
CA ILE A 47 25.82 -14.51 81.61
C ILE A 47 27.01 -14.32 82.55
N ALA A 48 27.88 -13.34 82.26
CA ALA A 48 29.02 -13.03 83.12
C ALA A 48 28.56 -12.58 84.51
N LYS A 49 27.45 -11.81 84.57
CA LYS A 49 26.82 -11.39 85.82
C LYS A 49 26.16 -12.55 86.58
N PHE A 50 25.48 -13.47 85.89
CA PHE A 50 24.96 -14.70 86.52
C PHE A 50 26.08 -15.55 87.14
N ARG A 51 27.19 -15.75 86.41
CA ARG A 51 28.37 -16.47 86.93
C ARG A 51 29.02 -15.78 88.13
N ASN A 52 29.06 -14.44 88.13
CA ASN A 52 29.58 -13.67 89.26
C ASN A 52 28.71 -13.88 90.51
N VAL A 53 27.40 -13.87 90.35
CA VAL A 53 26.48 -14.17 91.47
C VAL A 53 26.65 -15.61 91.94
N ASP A 54 26.75 -16.60 91.04
CA ASP A 54 27.02 -18.00 91.41
C ASP A 54 28.35 -18.17 92.17
N ALA A 55 29.41 -17.45 91.79
CA ALA A 55 30.69 -17.45 92.51
C ALA A 55 30.56 -16.90 93.94
N VAL A 56 29.76 -15.85 94.12
CA VAL A 56 29.48 -15.27 95.44
C VAL A 56 28.61 -16.20 96.32
N PHE A 57 27.74 -17.02 95.71
CA PHE A 57 27.00 -18.06 96.43
C PHE A 57 27.89 -19.24 96.88
N ALA A 58 29.03 -19.48 96.22
CA ALA A 58 29.99 -20.54 96.57
C ALA A 58 30.89 -20.17 97.77
N GLU A 59 31.00 -18.88 98.12
CA GLU A 59 31.77 -18.45 99.29
C GLU A 59 30.99 -18.71 100.61
N PRO A 60 31.65 -19.25 101.65
CA PRO A 60 30.95 -19.65 102.88
C PRO A 60 30.40 -18.48 103.71
N GLU A 61 30.97 -17.27 103.66
CA GLU A 61 30.59 -16.15 104.56
C GLU A 61 30.49 -14.76 103.89
N GLY A 62 29.37 -14.49 103.20
CA GLY A 62 29.19 -13.20 102.54
C GLY A 62 27.76 -12.76 102.25
N LYS A 63 26.84 -12.77 103.24
CA LYS A 63 25.42 -12.33 103.01
C LYS A 63 25.32 -10.95 102.36
N GLU A 64 26.18 -10.01 102.76
CA GLU A 64 26.24 -8.66 102.18
C GLU A 64 26.85 -8.64 100.77
N HIS A 65 27.73 -9.59 100.46
CA HIS A 65 28.28 -9.77 99.11
C HIS A 65 27.20 -10.32 98.18
N ILE A 66 26.43 -11.32 98.62
CA ILE A 66 25.28 -11.86 97.86
C ILE A 66 24.24 -10.76 97.61
N ALA A 67 23.91 -9.97 98.64
CA ALA A 67 22.97 -8.86 98.52
C ALA A 67 23.40 -7.82 97.48
N ARG A 68 24.70 -7.43 97.50
CA ARG A 68 25.26 -6.47 96.55
C ARG A 68 25.28 -7.02 95.14
N ALA A 69 25.65 -8.30 94.96
CA ALA A 69 25.70 -8.95 93.65
C ALA A 69 24.28 -9.05 93.03
N LEU A 70 23.27 -9.45 93.82
CA LEU A 70 21.87 -9.49 93.37
C LEU A 70 21.31 -8.11 93.05
N LYS A 71 21.59 -7.10 93.90
CA LYS A 71 21.17 -5.71 93.64
C LYS A 71 21.83 -5.14 92.37
N ALA A 72 23.07 -5.51 92.10
CA ALA A 72 23.77 -5.10 90.88
C ALA A 72 23.21 -5.78 89.63
N LEU A 73 22.80 -7.06 89.72
CA LEU A 73 22.20 -7.80 88.61
C LEU A 73 20.85 -7.21 88.19
N PHE A 74 19.97 -6.92 89.15
CA PHE A 74 18.60 -6.44 88.91
C PHE A 74 18.47 -4.91 88.89
N HIS A 75 19.59 -4.18 88.82
CA HIS A 75 19.58 -2.72 88.91
C HIS A 75 18.89 -2.06 87.69
N PRO A 76 17.96 -1.11 87.87
CA PRO A 76 17.20 -0.47 86.78
C PRO A 76 17.99 0.28 85.72
N SER A 77 19.22 0.68 86.00
CA SER A 77 20.05 1.45 85.06
C SER A 77 20.75 0.61 84.00
N HIS A 78 20.66 -0.73 84.07
CA HIS A 78 21.35 -1.61 83.15
C HIS A 78 20.37 -2.46 82.34
N LEU A 79 20.73 -2.73 81.09
CA LEU A 79 20.04 -3.72 80.27
C LEU A 79 20.30 -5.10 80.88
N GLY A 80 19.36 -5.59 81.67
CA GLY A 80 19.53 -6.80 82.47
C GLY A 80 18.19 -7.31 82.98
N PRO A 81 18.14 -8.60 83.38
CA PRO A 81 16.90 -9.24 83.79
C PRO A 81 16.22 -8.49 84.93
N ARG A 82 14.90 -8.64 85.02
CA ARG A 82 14.09 -8.20 86.18
C ARG A 82 13.78 -9.40 87.07
N PRO A 83 13.49 -9.21 88.36
CA PRO A 83 12.96 -10.31 89.16
C PRO A 83 11.74 -10.90 88.45
N SER A 84 11.71 -12.21 88.21
CA SER A 84 10.66 -12.89 87.41
C SER A 84 9.23 -12.64 87.94
N GLN A 85 9.13 -12.34 89.24
CA GLN A 85 7.89 -12.08 89.96
C GLN A 85 7.50 -10.59 90.02
N SER A 86 8.27 -9.68 89.42
CA SER A 86 7.89 -8.27 89.29
C SER A 86 6.95 -8.06 88.10
N ASP A 87 6.14 -7.01 88.12
CA ASP A 87 5.22 -6.67 87.02
C ASP A 87 5.96 -6.47 85.68
N GLU A 88 7.15 -5.85 85.73
CA GLU A 88 8.03 -5.70 84.57
C GLU A 88 8.60 -7.06 84.11
N GLY A 89 9.04 -7.90 85.05
CA GLY A 89 9.60 -9.23 84.77
C GLY A 89 8.55 -10.15 84.13
N MET A 90 7.34 -10.17 84.68
CA MET A 90 6.22 -10.96 84.15
C MET A 90 5.86 -10.55 82.72
N ARG A 91 5.80 -9.23 82.42
CA ARG A 91 5.51 -8.76 81.05
C ARG A 91 6.56 -9.19 80.04
N ILE A 92 7.84 -9.16 80.41
CA ILE A 92 8.94 -9.59 79.53
C ILE A 92 8.87 -11.11 79.31
N LEU A 93 8.57 -11.89 80.35
CA LEU A 93 8.39 -13.34 80.26
C LEU A 93 7.15 -13.73 79.43
N ASP A 94 6.03 -13.03 79.59
CA ASP A 94 4.83 -13.22 78.78
C ASP A 94 5.09 -12.88 77.31
N ALA A 95 5.83 -11.79 77.04
CA ALA A 95 6.25 -11.43 75.70
C ALA A 95 7.16 -12.51 75.09
N TYR A 96 8.07 -13.10 75.88
CA TYR A 96 8.89 -14.24 75.47
C TYR A 96 8.05 -15.46 75.08
N GLN A 97 7.10 -15.84 75.94
CA GLN A 97 6.20 -16.97 75.65
C GLN A 97 5.36 -16.74 74.39
N LEU A 98 4.88 -15.51 74.15
CA LEU A 98 3.99 -15.19 73.03
C LEU A 98 4.71 -15.02 71.69
N THR A 99 5.90 -14.43 71.69
CA THR A 99 6.52 -13.95 70.45
C THR A 99 7.83 -14.65 70.09
N GLY A 100 8.41 -15.38 71.04
CA GLY A 100 9.72 -16.00 70.96
C GLY A 100 10.85 -15.07 71.41
N ARG A 101 12.08 -15.59 71.35
CA ARG A 101 13.30 -14.96 71.91
C ARG A 101 13.60 -13.58 71.33
N THR A 102 13.76 -13.47 70.01
CA THR A 102 14.23 -12.23 69.35
C THR A 102 13.27 -11.04 69.54
N PRO A 103 11.95 -11.20 69.39
CA PRO A 103 11.02 -10.10 69.65
C PRO A 103 10.90 -9.75 71.13
N ALA A 104 11.03 -10.70 72.07
CA ALA A 104 11.00 -10.39 73.50
C ALA A 104 12.22 -9.59 73.97
N MET A 105 13.40 -9.80 73.38
CA MET A 105 14.56 -8.93 73.62
C MET A 105 14.33 -7.51 73.10
N GLN A 106 13.72 -7.38 71.91
CA GLN A 106 13.37 -6.06 71.37
C GLN A 106 12.27 -5.39 72.20
N PHE A 107 11.34 -6.16 72.78
CA PHE A 107 10.38 -5.67 73.76
C PHE A 107 11.09 -5.09 74.99
N MET A 108 12.05 -5.83 75.56
CA MET A 108 12.87 -5.38 76.68
C MET A 108 13.70 -4.14 76.35
N LEU A 109 14.26 -4.04 75.14
CA LEU A 109 14.95 -2.84 74.66
C LEU A 109 14.01 -1.65 74.48
N LEU A 110 12.80 -1.86 73.95
CA LEU A 110 11.80 -0.82 73.78
C LEU A 110 11.36 -0.23 75.12
N ASP A 111 11.22 -1.08 76.12
CA ASP A 111 10.77 -0.70 77.47
C ASP A 111 11.88 -0.02 78.28
N MET A 112 13.11 -0.56 78.23
CA MET A 112 14.21 -0.14 79.12
C MET A 112 15.18 0.86 78.48
N ALA A 113 15.42 0.79 77.17
CA ALA A 113 16.44 1.58 76.49
C ALA A 113 16.11 1.84 74.99
N PRO A 114 15.01 2.55 74.68
CA PRO A 114 14.52 2.72 73.31
C PRO A 114 15.52 3.41 72.36
N SER A 115 16.47 4.17 72.91
CA SER A 115 17.55 4.82 72.16
C SER A 115 18.59 3.85 71.61
N GLN A 116 18.67 2.62 72.11
CA GLN A 116 19.60 1.60 71.62
C GLN A 116 19.05 0.79 70.43
N ILE A 117 17.84 1.11 69.96
CA ILE A 117 17.21 0.44 68.82
C ILE A 117 17.63 1.13 67.53
N ASN A 118 18.34 0.40 66.68
CA ASN A 118 18.76 0.89 65.37
C ASN A 118 17.63 0.73 64.34
N TRP A 119 16.72 1.71 64.32
CA TRP A 119 15.56 1.73 63.41
C TRP A 119 15.89 1.72 61.91
N ARG A 120 17.13 2.02 61.52
CA ARG A 120 17.53 2.16 60.11
C ARG A 120 18.46 1.06 59.61
N GLY A 121 19.24 0.44 60.50
CA GLY A 121 20.30 -0.51 60.13
C GLY A 121 19.98 -1.99 60.32
N ASP A 122 18.86 -2.33 60.96
CA ASP A 122 18.49 -3.73 61.24
C ASP A 122 17.01 -4.02 60.90
N PRO A 123 16.70 -4.47 59.68
CA PRO A 123 15.32 -4.78 59.27
C PRO A 123 14.71 -5.96 60.05
N VAL A 124 15.53 -6.88 60.57
CA VAL A 124 15.07 -8.00 61.40
C VAL A 124 14.72 -7.49 62.80
N GLY A 125 15.56 -6.61 63.36
CA GLY A 125 15.31 -5.91 64.62
C GLY A 125 14.07 -5.02 64.57
N VAL A 126 13.83 -4.31 63.47
CA VAL A 126 12.61 -3.50 63.26
C VAL A 126 11.36 -4.37 63.18
N ALA A 127 11.40 -5.49 62.45
CA ALA A 127 10.28 -6.43 62.39
C ALA A 127 9.99 -7.07 63.76
N ALA A 128 11.05 -7.43 64.50
CA ALA A 128 10.95 -7.95 65.85
C ALA A 128 10.41 -6.90 66.85
N ALA A 129 10.84 -5.64 66.74
CA ALA A 129 10.33 -4.52 67.53
C ALA A 129 8.86 -4.20 67.22
N LEU A 130 8.43 -4.29 65.96
CA LEU A 130 7.03 -4.13 65.58
C LEU A 130 6.17 -5.29 66.10
N LYS A 131 6.68 -6.53 66.04
CA LYS A 131 6.01 -7.69 66.62
C LYS A 131 5.91 -7.57 68.15
N ALA A 132 6.97 -7.11 68.80
CA ALA A 132 6.99 -6.78 70.22
C ALA A 132 5.97 -5.69 70.58
N ALA A 133 5.93 -4.59 69.84
CA ALA A 133 4.96 -3.51 70.04
C ALA A 133 3.52 -3.99 69.83
N SER A 134 3.28 -4.91 68.88
CA SER A 134 1.97 -5.52 68.68
C SER A 134 1.55 -6.45 69.83
N ALA A 135 2.51 -7.16 70.43
CA ALA A 135 2.26 -7.98 71.62
C ALA A 135 2.05 -7.12 72.88
N ALA A 136 2.83 -6.05 73.03
CA ALA A 136 2.64 -5.02 74.05
C ALA A 136 1.25 -4.37 73.95
N TYR A 137 0.83 -4.06 72.73
CA TYR A 137 -0.49 -3.52 72.43
C TYR A 137 -1.60 -4.55 72.71
N ALA A 138 -1.39 -5.82 72.37
CA ALA A 138 -2.34 -6.89 72.68
C ALA A 138 -2.49 -7.10 74.20
N LEU A 139 -1.39 -7.04 74.96
CA LEU A 139 -1.37 -7.10 76.42
C LEU A 139 -2.03 -5.86 77.06
N ALA A 140 -1.90 -4.68 76.45
CA ALA A 140 -2.53 -3.44 76.90
C ALA A 140 -4.04 -3.35 76.55
N LYS A 141 -4.52 -4.07 75.53
CA LYS A 141 -5.88 -3.92 74.96
C LYS A 141 -6.85 -5.04 75.36
N LEU A 142 -6.76 -5.53 76.58
CA LEU A 142 -7.67 -6.52 77.16
C LEU A 142 -9.06 -5.96 77.57
N ASP A 143 -9.49 -4.80 77.03
CA ASP A 143 -10.81 -4.19 77.29
C ASP A 143 -11.72 -4.19 76.03
N LYS A 144 -12.84 -4.94 76.13
CA LYS A 144 -13.75 -5.29 75.02
C LYS A 144 -14.61 -4.12 74.51
N ALA A 145 -14.77 -3.05 75.29
CA ALA A 145 -15.68 -1.95 74.95
C ALA A 145 -15.16 -1.06 73.81
N VAL A 146 -13.86 -0.77 73.83
CA VAL A 146 -13.19 0.10 72.83
C VAL A 146 -13.13 -0.58 71.45
N PHE A 147 -13.02 -1.92 71.40
CA PHE A 147 -13.00 -2.67 70.15
C PHE A 147 -14.30 -2.58 69.35
N ASN A 148 -15.44 -2.52 70.04
CA ASN A 148 -16.75 -2.52 69.38
C ASN A 148 -17.11 -1.14 68.80
N SER A 149 -16.65 -0.04 69.40
CA SER A 149 -16.88 1.31 68.88
C SER A 149 -16.04 1.59 67.64
N GLU A 150 -14.76 1.20 67.63
CA GLU A 150 -13.87 1.33 66.47
C GLU A 150 -14.39 0.52 65.25
N ARG A 151 -14.90 -0.71 65.48
CA ARG A 151 -15.50 -1.53 64.42
C ARG A 151 -16.73 -0.90 63.78
N ARG A 152 -17.55 -0.19 64.56
CA ARG A 152 -18.73 0.51 64.03
C ARG A 152 -18.31 1.69 63.16
N ALA A 153 -17.39 2.53 63.65
CA ALA A 153 -16.85 3.66 62.88
C ALA A 153 -16.18 3.21 61.57
N TYR A 154 -15.45 2.09 61.60
CA TYR A 154 -14.82 1.53 60.41
C TYR A 154 -15.85 1.03 59.37
N ARG A 155 -16.92 0.36 59.82
CA ARG A 155 -18.01 -0.09 58.92
C ARG A 155 -18.75 1.06 58.25
N GLU A 156 -19.02 2.13 58.99
CA GLU A 156 -19.65 3.34 58.45
C GLU A 156 -18.73 4.11 57.49
N GLY A 157 -17.42 4.12 57.79
CA GLY A 157 -16.39 4.62 56.86
C GLY A 157 -16.36 3.84 55.55
N LEU A 158 -16.35 2.50 55.63
CA LEU A 158 -16.35 1.61 54.47
C LEU A 158 -17.59 1.80 53.59
N GLY A 159 -18.80 1.87 54.17
CA GLY A 159 -20.03 2.07 53.38
C GLY A 159 -20.07 3.40 52.62
N ARG A 160 -19.49 4.47 53.18
CA ARG A 160 -19.35 5.76 52.48
C ARG A 160 -18.34 5.71 51.33
N ILE A 161 -17.25 4.96 51.50
CA ILE A 161 -16.25 4.77 50.45
C ILE A 161 -16.85 3.92 49.33
N GLU A 162 -17.56 2.84 49.66
CA GLU A 162 -18.21 1.96 48.70
C GLU A 162 -19.25 2.69 47.84
N SER A 163 -20.14 3.47 48.46
CA SER A 163 -21.14 4.26 47.73
C SER A 163 -20.52 5.33 46.83
N LYS A 164 -19.42 5.97 47.25
CA LYS A 164 -18.66 6.89 46.39
C LYS A 164 -18.02 6.15 45.20
N PHE A 165 -17.46 4.97 45.44
CA PHE A 165 -16.85 4.15 44.40
C PHE A 165 -17.90 3.70 43.38
N GLN A 166 -19.06 3.21 43.84
CA GLN A 166 -20.17 2.80 42.96
C GLN A 166 -20.69 3.97 42.11
N LYS A 167 -20.82 5.18 42.68
CA LYS A 167 -21.20 6.38 41.91
C LYS A 167 -20.14 6.76 40.87
N LEU A 168 -18.87 6.77 41.24
CA LEU A 168 -17.78 7.05 40.32
C LEU A 168 -17.72 6.03 39.18
N GLU A 169 -17.87 4.74 39.46
CA GLU A 169 -17.96 3.72 38.42
C GLU A 169 -19.16 3.92 37.50
N ALA A 170 -20.33 4.25 38.04
CA ALA A 170 -21.54 4.50 37.26
C ALA A 170 -21.37 5.71 36.33
N ASP A 171 -20.83 6.81 36.84
CA ASP A 171 -20.54 8.03 36.06
C ASP A 171 -19.47 7.76 34.99
N GLN A 172 -18.43 6.99 35.33
CA GLN A 172 -17.39 6.60 34.39
C GLN A 172 -17.97 5.73 33.26
N ARG A 173 -18.80 4.73 33.60
CA ARG A 173 -19.51 3.86 32.63
C ARG A 173 -20.45 4.66 31.73
N ALA A 174 -21.23 5.59 32.28
CA ALA A 174 -22.10 6.47 31.52
C ALA A 174 -21.31 7.37 30.56
N GLY A 175 -20.20 7.96 31.03
CA GLY A 175 -19.29 8.77 30.23
C GLY A 175 -18.55 7.98 29.14
N TYR A 176 -18.23 6.71 29.36
CA TYR A 176 -17.68 5.84 28.30
C TYR A 176 -18.74 5.44 27.28
N ALA A 177 -19.98 5.15 27.71
CA ALA A 177 -21.06 4.76 26.82
C ALA A 177 -21.45 5.89 25.85
N SER A 178 -21.54 7.14 26.33
CA SER A 178 -21.83 8.32 25.51
C SER A 178 -20.72 8.61 24.50
N ARG A 179 -19.46 8.62 24.95
CA ARG A 179 -18.27 8.78 24.07
C ARG A 179 -18.22 7.69 23.01
N ARG A 180 -18.46 6.43 23.36
CA ARG A 180 -18.48 5.31 22.39
C ARG A 180 -19.56 5.49 21.32
N LYS A 181 -20.76 5.97 21.68
CA LYS A 181 -21.82 6.29 20.72
C LYS A 181 -21.41 7.43 19.78
N ALA A 182 -20.82 8.51 20.33
CA ALA A 182 -20.32 9.63 19.55
C ALA A 182 -19.23 9.21 18.56
N TYR A 183 -18.24 8.43 19.02
CA TYR A 183 -17.19 7.89 18.15
C TYR A 183 -17.75 6.99 17.05
N ARG A 184 -18.72 6.12 17.37
CA ARG A 184 -19.37 5.27 16.35
C ARG A 184 -20.11 6.08 15.29
N LEU A 185 -20.83 7.14 15.69
CA LEU A 185 -21.54 8.01 14.75
C LEU A 185 -20.56 8.80 13.88
N ALA A 186 -19.50 9.36 14.48
CA ALA A 186 -18.44 10.04 13.75
C ALA A 186 -17.73 9.11 12.77
N ALA A 187 -17.37 7.90 13.21
CA ALA A 187 -16.75 6.88 12.37
C ALA A 187 -17.66 6.47 11.20
N ARG A 188 -18.96 6.27 11.44
CA ARG A 188 -19.93 5.98 10.36
C ARG A 188 -20.02 7.11 9.34
N LYS A 189 -20.15 8.37 9.78
CA LYS A 189 -20.20 9.53 8.88
C LYS A 189 -18.92 9.68 8.06
N LEU A 190 -17.76 9.48 8.69
CA LEU A 190 -16.46 9.50 7.99
C LEU A 190 -16.36 8.37 6.97
N PHE A 191 -16.79 7.16 7.35
CA PHE A 191 -16.79 6.00 6.48
C PHE A 191 -17.73 6.17 5.28
N GLU A 192 -18.95 6.66 5.49
CA GLU A 192 -19.91 6.97 4.42
C GLU A 192 -19.37 8.05 3.47
N ARG A 193 -18.78 9.12 4.01
CA ARG A 193 -18.16 10.18 3.19
C ARG A 193 -16.97 9.64 2.40
N SER A 194 -16.10 8.85 3.03
CA SER A 194 -14.94 8.24 2.39
C SER A 194 -15.38 7.25 1.30
N ARG A 195 -16.38 6.40 1.56
CA ARG A 195 -16.94 5.48 0.57
C ARG A 195 -17.56 6.21 -0.62
N LYS A 196 -18.29 7.31 -0.37
CA LYS A 196 -18.85 8.13 -1.44
C LYS A 196 -17.76 8.75 -2.30
N LEU A 197 -16.76 9.39 -1.69
CA LEU A 197 -15.62 9.96 -2.41
C LEU A 197 -14.85 8.89 -3.19
N TRP A 198 -14.67 7.70 -2.61
CA TRP A 198 -14.01 6.58 -3.27
C TRP A 198 -14.81 6.09 -4.48
N ASN A 199 -16.11 5.88 -4.32
CA ASN A 199 -16.98 5.45 -5.41
C ASN A 199 -17.10 6.51 -6.52
N ASP A 200 -17.26 7.78 -6.16
CA ASP A 200 -17.34 8.90 -7.10
C ASP A 200 -16.01 9.04 -7.86
N GLY A 201 -14.86 8.91 -7.16
CA GLY A 201 -13.54 8.96 -7.76
C GLY A 201 -13.25 7.77 -8.69
N GLN A 202 -13.62 6.56 -8.28
CA GLN A 202 -13.51 5.36 -9.12
C GLN A 202 -14.40 5.49 -10.36
N SER A 203 -15.67 5.88 -10.19
CA SER A 203 -16.60 6.06 -11.31
C SER A 203 -16.06 7.05 -12.33
N LYS A 204 -15.59 8.22 -11.88
CA LYS A 204 -14.95 9.21 -12.77
C LYS A 204 -13.70 8.66 -13.45
N MET A 205 -12.82 7.98 -12.72
CA MET A 205 -11.63 7.39 -13.31
C MET A 205 -11.95 6.31 -14.33
N TYR A 206 -12.96 5.47 -14.09
CA TYR A 206 -13.38 4.46 -15.07
C TYR A 206 -13.97 5.11 -16.31
N THR A 207 -14.84 6.12 -16.18
CA THR A 207 -15.43 6.80 -17.33
C THR A 207 -14.40 7.59 -18.12
N GLU A 208 -13.56 8.39 -17.44
CA GLU A 208 -12.53 9.20 -18.10
C GLU A 208 -11.45 8.33 -18.75
N ASN A 209 -10.98 7.27 -18.07
CA ASN A 209 -10.01 6.35 -18.66
C ASN A 209 -10.61 5.55 -19.82
N TRP A 210 -11.88 5.13 -19.71
CA TRP A 210 -12.54 4.42 -20.80
C TRP A 210 -12.71 5.31 -22.03
N GLU A 211 -13.16 6.55 -21.85
CA GLU A 211 -13.27 7.55 -22.92
C GLU A 211 -11.90 7.89 -23.55
N ALA A 212 -10.86 8.00 -22.73
CA ALA A 212 -9.49 8.22 -23.22
C ALA A 212 -8.98 7.02 -24.01
N VAL A 213 -9.19 5.79 -23.52
CA VAL A 213 -8.77 4.57 -24.23
C VAL A 213 -9.57 4.39 -25.52
N SER A 214 -10.89 4.62 -25.51
CA SER A 214 -11.72 4.47 -26.69
C SER A 214 -11.36 5.50 -27.76
N SER A 215 -11.13 6.77 -27.38
CA SER A 215 -10.72 7.81 -28.32
C SER A 215 -9.35 7.55 -28.95
N ILE A 216 -8.39 6.99 -28.18
CA ILE A 216 -7.10 6.56 -28.72
C ILE A 216 -7.28 5.42 -29.74
N GLN A 217 -8.05 4.39 -29.38
CA GLN A 217 -8.31 3.25 -30.28
C GLN A 217 -9.01 3.69 -31.57
N GLU A 218 -9.98 4.59 -31.46
CA GLU A 218 -10.67 5.17 -32.60
C GLU A 218 -9.71 5.97 -33.50
N THR A 219 -8.85 6.79 -32.90
CA THR A 219 -7.84 7.56 -33.65
C THR A 219 -6.83 6.64 -34.34
N GLU A 220 -6.39 5.57 -33.67
CA GLU A 220 -5.48 4.58 -34.24
C GLU A 220 -6.13 3.84 -35.42
N GLN A 221 -7.41 3.45 -35.31
CA GLN A 221 -8.16 2.83 -36.40
C GLN A 221 -8.28 3.77 -37.60
N ARG A 222 -8.67 5.04 -37.38
CA ARG A 222 -8.75 6.06 -38.43
C ARG A 222 -7.39 6.24 -39.12
N TYR A 223 -6.29 6.29 -38.37
CA TYR A 223 -4.95 6.39 -38.93
C TYR A 223 -4.53 5.17 -39.76
N LYS A 224 -4.81 3.95 -39.29
CA LYS A 224 -4.53 2.71 -40.04
C LYS A 224 -5.30 2.66 -41.35
N VAL A 225 -6.58 3.03 -41.34
CA VAL A 225 -7.42 3.12 -42.54
C VAL A 225 -6.87 4.17 -43.52
N GLN A 226 -6.49 5.34 -43.02
CA GLN A 226 -5.88 6.40 -43.84
C GLN A 226 -4.57 5.93 -44.48
N MET A 227 -3.70 5.24 -43.75
CA MET A 227 -2.44 4.71 -44.27
C MET A 227 -2.64 3.58 -45.28
N ALA A 228 -3.56 2.65 -45.02
CA ALA A 228 -3.88 1.55 -45.93
C ALA A 228 -4.44 2.05 -47.27
N LEU A 229 -5.21 3.15 -47.26
CA LEU A 229 -5.83 3.73 -48.45
C LEU A 229 -4.97 4.82 -49.13
N ALA A 230 -3.98 5.40 -48.45
CA ALA A 230 -3.02 6.32 -49.06
C ALA A 230 -2.13 5.62 -50.10
N ALA A 231 -1.71 4.38 -49.82
CA ALA A 231 -0.88 3.57 -50.71
C ALA A 231 -1.50 3.35 -52.11
N PRO A 232 -2.76 2.89 -52.26
CA PRO A 232 -3.38 2.72 -53.57
C PRO A 232 -3.62 4.05 -54.31
N VAL A 233 -3.96 5.15 -53.60
CA VAL A 233 -4.08 6.48 -54.23
C VAL A 233 -2.75 6.91 -54.83
N GLN A 234 -1.65 6.74 -54.08
CA GLN A 234 -0.32 7.09 -54.56
C GLN A 234 0.08 6.23 -55.76
N TYR A 235 -0.17 4.92 -55.69
CA TYR A 235 0.09 4.00 -56.80
C TYR A 235 -0.61 4.42 -58.10
N TRP A 236 -1.91 4.74 -58.07
CA TRP A 236 -2.64 5.17 -59.26
C TRP A 236 -2.17 6.52 -59.79
N LYS A 237 -1.78 7.46 -58.90
CA LYS A 237 -1.18 8.74 -59.30
C LYS A 237 0.18 8.54 -59.99
N ASP A 238 1.03 7.69 -59.45
CA ASP A 238 2.33 7.39 -60.02
C ASP A 238 2.19 6.68 -61.38
N LYS A 239 1.24 5.75 -61.49
CA LYS A 239 0.91 5.08 -62.75
C LYS A 239 0.33 6.04 -63.78
N ALA A 240 -0.56 6.94 -63.39
CA ALA A 240 -1.07 8.02 -64.25
C ALA A 240 0.04 8.93 -64.76
N LYS A 241 1.03 9.24 -63.91
CA LYS A 241 2.20 10.04 -64.29
C LYS A 241 3.06 9.31 -65.34
N SER A 242 3.26 8.01 -65.16
CA SER A 242 3.96 7.16 -66.14
C SER A 242 3.25 7.18 -67.50
N HIS A 243 1.96 6.86 -67.53
CA HIS A 243 1.17 6.91 -68.78
C HIS A 243 1.10 8.33 -69.37
N GLY A 244 1.05 9.38 -68.54
CA GLY A 244 1.11 10.76 -69.01
C GLY A 244 2.44 11.13 -69.67
N SER A 245 3.57 10.56 -69.24
CA SER A 245 4.84 10.76 -69.92
C SER A 245 4.87 10.09 -71.30
N TRP A 246 4.26 8.91 -71.42
CA TRP A 246 4.11 8.19 -72.69
C TRP A 246 3.09 8.86 -73.61
N GLU A 247 1.99 9.39 -73.08
CA GLU A 247 1.00 10.19 -73.82
C GLU A 247 1.69 11.40 -74.49
N VAL A 248 2.54 12.13 -73.76
CA VAL A 248 3.28 13.26 -74.32
C VAL A 248 4.26 12.78 -75.41
N ALA A 249 4.99 11.68 -75.17
CA ALA A 249 5.91 11.13 -76.15
C ALA A 249 5.18 10.70 -77.45
N TRP A 250 4.10 9.91 -77.33
CA TRP A 250 3.30 9.48 -78.48
C TRP A 250 2.55 10.62 -79.14
N GLY A 251 2.13 11.64 -78.39
CA GLY A 251 1.53 12.86 -78.93
C GLY A 251 2.51 13.64 -79.80
N LEU A 252 3.76 13.82 -79.33
CA LEU A 252 4.83 14.44 -80.10
C LEU A 252 5.22 13.60 -81.33
N ILE A 253 5.33 12.28 -81.19
CA ILE A 253 5.60 11.36 -82.31
C ILE A 253 4.48 11.46 -83.36
N THR A 254 3.22 11.47 -82.94
CA THR A 254 2.05 11.57 -83.85
C THR A 254 2.06 12.92 -84.57
N LEU A 255 2.32 14.02 -83.84
CA LEU A 255 2.41 15.35 -84.43
C LEU A 255 3.55 15.45 -85.45
N ALA A 256 4.76 14.97 -85.08
CA ALA A 256 5.91 14.94 -85.96
C ALA A 256 5.67 14.06 -87.20
N TYR A 257 5.00 12.92 -87.02
CA TYR A 257 4.62 12.03 -88.10
C TYR A 257 3.70 12.72 -89.11
N PHE A 258 2.65 13.42 -88.66
CA PHE A 258 1.75 14.14 -89.57
C PHE A 258 2.45 15.31 -90.26
N ALA A 259 3.34 16.03 -89.57
CA ALA A 259 4.12 17.11 -90.17
C ALA A 259 5.07 16.58 -91.26
N LEU A 260 5.81 15.50 -90.97
CA LEU A 260 6.70 14.85 -91.92
C LEU A 260 5.93 14.23 -93.10
N SER A 261 4.77 13.63 -92.82
CA SER A 261 3.90 13.05 -93.85
C SER A 261 3.35 14.12 -94.79
N ALA A 262 2.91 15.27 -94.26
CA ALA A 262 2.45 16.38 -95.08
C ALA A 262 3.56 16.92 -95.99
N TRP A 263 4.78 17.06 -95.45
CA TRP A 263 5.95 17.44 -96.24
C TRP A 263 6.30 16.39 -97.31
N ALA A 264 6.30 15.09 -96.96
CA ALA A 264 6.57 14.02 -97.91
C ALA A 264 5.53 13.95 -99.03
N ILE A 265 4.24 14.11 -98.71
CA ILE A 265 3.17 14.17 -99.71
C ILE A 265 3.36 15.37 -100.65
N TYR A 266 3.75 16.53 -100.11
CA TYR A 266 4.04 17.72 -100.92
C TYR A 266 5.21 17.49 -101.89
N GLU A 267 6.32 16.93 -101.42
CA GLU A 267 7.46 16.57 -102.28
C GLU A 267 7.06 15.53 -103.33
N ILE A 268 6.39 14.44 -102.94
CA ILE A 268 5.91 13.41 -103.89
C ILE A 268 4.99 14.05 -104.95
N ALA A 269 4.15 15.00 -104.59
CA ALA A 269 3.28 15.71 -105.53
C ALA A 269 4.08 16.56 -106.53
N ILE A 270 5.10 17.30 -106.09
CA ILE A 270 5.97 18.07 -107.00
C ILE A 270 6.76 17.14 -107.91
N TRP A 271 7.45 16.15 -107.35
CA TRP A 271 8.27 15.21 -108.12
C TRP A 271 7.44 14.44 -109.14
N SER A 272 6.24 13.98 -108.77
CA SER A 272 5.34 13.33 -109.71
C SER A 272 4.81 14.28 -110.77
N ALA A 273 4.48 15.53 -110.43
CA ALA A 273 4.08 16.54 -111.41
C ALA A 273 5.19 16.85 -112.42
N ASP A 274 6.42 17.09 -111.95
CA ASP A 274 7.58 17.36 -112.81
C ASP A 274 7.91 16.17 -113.71
N TYR A 275 7.89 14.95 -113.17
CA TYR A 275 8.11 13.73 -113.95
C TYR A 275 7.05 13.57 -115.05
N LEU A 276 5.77 13.78 -114.70
CA LEU A 276 4.65 13.66 -115.64
C LEU A 276 4.62 14.80 -116.68
N LEU A 277 5.03 16.02 -116.32
CA LEU A 277 5.15 17.14 -117.25
C LEU A 277 6.35 16.97 -118.19
N GLY A 278 7.47 16.40 -117.72
CA GLY A 278 8.62 16.05 -118.56
C GLY A 278 8.30 15.01 -119.64
N LEU A 279 7.35 14.11 -119.37
CA LEU A 279 6.82 13.11 -120.30
C LEU A 279 5.88 13.70 -121.37
N SER A 280 5.49 14.97 -121.28
CA SER A 280 4.60 15.62 -122.27
C SER A 280 5.20 15.71 -123.68
N ASN A 281 6.54 15.58 -123.81
CA ASN A 281 7.26 15.54 -125.09
C ASN A 281 7.55 14.11 -125.59
N ALA A 282 7.13 13.07 -124.87
CA ALA A 282 7.34 11.67 -125.21
C ALA A 282 6.18 11.07 -126.05
N ASP A 283 6.47 9.94 -126.71
CA ASP A 283 5.53 9.21 -127.58
C ASP A 283 4.18 8.91 -126.89
N GLN A 284 3.09 9.12 -127.62
CA GLN A 284 1.73 9.10 -127.09
C GLN A 284 1.32 7.71 -126.57
N SER A 285 1.95 6.65 -127.12
CA SER A 285 1.74 5.25 -126.75
C SER A 285 2.20 4.90 -125.32
N LEU A 286 3.24 5.56 -124.81
CA LEU A 286 3.84 5.29 -123.49
C LEU A 286 3.24 6.15 -122.37
N ARG A 287 2.45 7.17 -122.71
CA ARG A 287 1.97 8.16 -121.74
C ARG A 287 0.90 7.61 -120.79
N THR A 288 -0.10 6.92 -121.33
CA THR A 288 -1.23 6.38 -120.56
C THR A 288 -0.82 5.34 -119.51
N PRO A 289 0.03 4.34 -119.84
CA PRO A 289 0.50 3.37 -118.85
C PRO A 289 1.29 4.02 -117.71
N VAL A 290 2.14 5.00 -118.03
CA VAL A 290 2.96 5.69 -117.02
C VAL A 290 2.10 6.53 -116.07
N TYR A 291 1.07 7.23 -116.56
CA TYR A 291 0.12 7.94 -115.69
C TYR A 291 -0.56 7.00 -114.70
N ILE A 292 -1.00 5.82 -115.15
CA ILE A 292 -1.68 4.84 -114.30
C ILE A 292 -0.73 4.32 -113.22
N VAL A 293 0.51 3.98 -113.57
CA VAL A 293 1.51 3.48 -112.61
C VAL A 293 1.89 4.56 -111.59
N VAL A 294 2.17 5.79 -112.03
CA VAL A 294 2.57 6.89 -111.14
C VAL A 294 1.42 7.29 -110.22
N SER A 295 0.21 7.49 -110.75
CA SER A 295 -0.97 7.83 -109.93
C SER A 295 -1.34 6.71 -108.96
N GLY A 296 -1.27 5.44 -109.39
CA GLY A 296 -1.46 4.27 -108.53
C GLY A 296 -0.42 4.19 -107.41
N ALA A 297 0.85 4.47 -107.71
CA ALA A 297 1.92 4.51 -106.70
C ALA A 297 1.71 5.64 -105.68
N VAL A 298 1.36 6.85 -106.14
CA VAL A 298 1.08 8.00 -105.25
C VAL A 298 -0.11 7.71 -104.35
N LEU A 299 -1.20 7.15 -104.90
CA LEU A 299 -2.36 6.74 -104.12
C LEU A 299 -1.99 5.67 -103.10
N GLY A 300 -1.27 4.62 -103.51
CA GLY A 300 -0.84 3.54 -102.62
C GLY A 300 0.03 4.03 -101.45
N VAL A 301 1.03 4.87 -101.73
CA VAL A 301 1.88 5.46 -100.69
C VAL A 301 1.09 6.36 -99.76
N THR A 302 0.20 7.21 -100.30
CA THR A 302 -0.63 8.09 -99.48
C THR A 302 -1.57 7.30 -98.57
N THR A 303 -2.20 6.22 -99.08
CA THR A 303 -3.02 5.32 -98.28
C THR A 303 -2.22 4.65 -97.16
N LEU A 304 -0.99 4.20 -97.44
CA LEU A 304 -0.12 3.61 -96.43
C LEU A 304 0.25 4.62 -95.33
N ILE A 305 0.53 5.87 -95.71
CA ILE A 305 0.81 6.98 -94.78
C ILE A 305 -0.40 7.22 -93.86
N PHE A 306 -1.61 7.29 -94.41
CA PHE A 306 -2.81 7.46 -93.58
C PHE A 306 -3.07 6.26 -92.67
N TRP A 307 -2.82 5.04 -93.15
CA TRP A 307 -2.95 3.82 -92.35
C TRP A 307 -1.97 3.81 -91.16
N ALA A 308 -0.71 4.15 -91.38
CA ALA A 308 0.27 4.28 -90.29
C ALA A 308 -0.05 5.44 -89.34
N GLY A 309 -0.56 6.57 -89.86
CA GLY A 309 -1.06 7.67 -89.03
C GLY A 309 -2.18 7.24 -88.07
N ARG A 310 -3.11 6.40 -88.55
CA ARG A 310 -4.16 5.82 -87.70
C ARG A 310 -3.58 4.98 -86.56
N LEU A 311 -2.48 4.26 -86.78
CA LEU A 311 -1.83 3.47 -85.73
C LEU A 311 -1.22 4.37 -84.64
N PHE A 312 -0.52 5.43 -85.03
CA PHE A 312 0.05 6.40 -84.07
C PHE A 312 -1.04 7.10 -83.25
N SER A 313 -2.12 7.54 -83.89
CA SER A 313 -3.26 8.14 -83.19
C SER A 313 -3.90 7.16 -82.19
N LYS A 314 -4.02 5.86 -82.54
CA LYS A 314 -4.52 4.82 -81.63
C LYS A 314 -3.61 4.64 -80.41
N LEU A 315 -2.29 4.64 -80.60
CA LEU A 315 -1.33 4.53 -79.49
C LEU A 315 -1.41 5.73 -78.55
N TYR A 316 -1.47 6.94 -79.11
CA TYR A 316 -1.67 8.16 -78.33
C TYR A 316 -2.97 8.11 -77.51
N LEU A 317 -4.09 7.77 -78.15
CA LEU A 317 -5.39 7.67 -77.49
C LEU A 317 -5.38 6.60 -76.38
N SER A 318 -4.71 5.46 -76.60
CA SER A 318 -4.58 4.42 -75.59
C SER A 318 -3.88 4.91 -74.32
N GLU A 319 -2.74 5.60 -74.46
CA GLU A 319 -2.02 6.16 -73.30
C GLU A 319 -2.83 7.27 -72.60
N HIS A 320 -3.54 8.10 -73.38
CA HIS A 320 -4.43 9.13 -72.84
C HIS A 320 -5.57 8.52 -72.00
N HIS A 321 -6.23 7.48 -72.50
CA HIS A 321 -7.29 6.78 -71.78
C HIS A 321 -6.76 6.09 -70.53
N LEU A 322 -5.64 5.35 -70.63
CA LEU A 322 -4.99 4.69 -69.49
C LEU A 322 -4.64 5.68 -68.36
N LYS A 323 -4.11 6.85 -68.72
CA LYS A 323 -3.87 7.94 -67.76
C LYS A 323 -5.17 8.43 -67.13
N SER A 324 -6.19 8.72 -67.95
CA SER A 324 -7.48 9.25 -67.47
C SER A 324 -8.15 8.27 -66.49
N GLU A 325 -8.12 6.97 -66.80
CA GLU A 325 -8.64 5.92 -65.90
C GLU A 325 -7.87 5.84 -64.58
N CYS A 326 -6.54 5.93 -64.63
CA CYS A 326 -5.73 5.93 -63.40
C CYS A 326 -6.04 7.16 -62.54
N LEU A 327 -6.24 8.33 -63.14
CA LEU A 327 -6.64 9.54 -62.42
C LEU A 327 -8.03 9.41 -61.83
N GLU A 328 -9.00 8.89 -62.59
CA GLU A 328 -10.36 8.64 -62.11
C GLU A 328 -10.35 7.69 -60.91
N LYS A 329 -9.61 6.57 -61.00
CA LYS A 329 -9.44 5.63 -59.88
C LYS A 329 -8.78 6.27 -58.65
N ALA A 330 -7.79 7.14 -58.84
CA ALA A 330 -7.18 7.88 -57.74
C ALA A 330 -8.19 8.82 -57.06
N VAL A 331 -8.99 9.56 -57.84
CA VAL A 331 -10.02 10.47 -57.34
C VAL A 331 -11.14 9.70 -56.63
N MET A 332 -11.64 8.61 -57.21
CA MET A 332 -12.67 7.78 -56.58
C MET A 332 -12.19 7.14 -55.28
N THR A 333 -10.94 6.64 -55.24
CA THR A 333 -10.35 6.07 -54.00
C THR A 333 -10.18 7.16 -52.94
N GLN A 334 -9.78 8.37 -53.33
CA GLN A 334 -9.68 9.51 -52.43
C GLN A 334 -11.07 9.98 -51.94
N ALA A 335 -12.08 9.98 -52.80
CA ALA A 335 -13.46 10.28 -52.43
C ALA A 335 -14.01 9.22 -51.45
N PHE A 336 -13.77 7.94 -51.70
CA PHE A 336 -14.09 6.86 -50.77
C PHE A 336 -13.45 7.08 -49.40
N LEU A 337 -12.16 7.43 -49.34
CA LEU A 337 -11.50 7.76 -48.07
C LEU A 337 -12.17 8.91 -47.33
N SER A 338 -12.61 9.95 -48.06
CA SER A 338 -13.32 11.08 -47.46
C SER A 338 -14.70 10.69 -46.91
N MET A 339 -15.38 9.73 -47.54
CA MET A 339 -16.68 9.20 -47.10
C MET A 339 -16.54 8.23 -45.93
N GLU A 340 -15.54 7.36 -45.95
CA GLU A 340 -15.23 6.41 -44.87
C GLU A 340 -14.86 7.11 -43.56
N THR A 341 -14.37 8.35 -43.63
CA THR A 341 -14.09 9.17 -42.45
C THR A 341 -15.37 9.71 -41.78
N ARG A 342 -16.54 9.58 -42.43
CA ARG A 342 -17.83 9.97 -41.86
C ARG A 342 -18.47 8.80 -41.11
N GLU A 343 -19.08 9.09 -39.97
CA GLU A 343 -19.74 8.07 -39.12
C GLU A 343 -21.02 7.47 -39.74
N ASP A 344 -21.57 8.09 -40.79
CA ASP A 344 -22.85 7.71 -41.42
C ASP A 344 -22.74 6.79 -42.65
N PHE A 345 -21.55 6.23 -42.93
CA PHE A 345 -21.32 5.46 -44.15
C PHE A 345 -21.63 3.96 -43.99
N SER A 346 -22.77 3.52 -44.54
CA SER A 346 -23.29 2.17 -44.34
C SER A 346 -22.48 1.08 -45.07
N PRO A 347 -22.51 -0.18 -44.60
CA PRO A 347 -21.85 -1.31 -45.28
C PRO A 347 -22.31 -1.52 -46.73
N GLU A 348 -23.59 -1.26 -47.01
CA GLU A 348 -24.16 -1.38 -48.35
C GLU A 348 -23.63 -0.29 -49.29
N GLU A 349 -23.54 0.96 -48.81
CA GLU A 349 -22.97 2.08 -49.57
C GLU A 349 -21.48 1.87 -49.85
N ARG A 350 -20.72 1.35 -48.87
CA ARG A 350 -19.32 0.95 -49.04
C ARG A 350 -19.15 -0.02 -50.19
N ALA A 351 -19.97 -1.08 -50.23
CA ALA A 351 -19.89 -2.10 -51.27
C ALA A 351 -20.20 -1.54 -52.66
N VAL A 352 -21.17 -0.62 -52.78
CA VAL A 352 -21.51 0.05 -54.05
C VAL A 352 -20.36 0.93 -54.55
N VAL A 353 -19.76 1.74 -53.68
CA VAL A 353 -18.62 2.60 -54.06
C VAL A 353 -17.39 1.77 -54.39
N LEU A 354 -17.12 0.69 -53.64
CA LEU A 354 -16.02 -0.22 -53.94
C LEU A 354 -16.20 -0.92 -55.30
N ALA A 355 -17.42 -1.36 -55.62
CA ALA A 355 -17.75 -1.96 -56.91
C ALA A 355 -17.57 -0.97 -58.07
N SER A 356 -17.86 0.31 -57.84
CA SER A 356 -17.57 1.40 -58.78
C SER A 356 -16.06 1.56 -59.03
N ILE A 357 -15.24 1.61 -57.96
CA ILE A 357 -13.76 1.77 -58.05
C ILE A 357 -13.09 0.59 -58.77
N PHE A 358 -13.54 -0.63 -58.48
CA PHE A 358 -12.95 -1.86 -59.03
C PHE A 358 -13.61 -2.33 -60.33
N ARG A 359 -14.57 -1.57 -60.89
CA ARG A 359 -15.13 -1.92 -62.19
C ARG A 359 -14.00 -1.94 -63.21
N SER A 360 -13.93 -3.00 -64.01
CA SER A 360 -13.09 -3.00 -65.19
C SER A 360 -13.60 -1.90 -66.11
N SER A 361 -12.79 -0.86 -66.34
CA SER A 361 -13.07 0.06 -67.43
C SER A 361 -13.04 -0.74 -68.72
N ALA A 362 -14.18 -0.79 -69.39
CA ALA A 362 -14.32 -1.46 -70.66
C ALA A 362 -13.73 -0.57 -71.76
N ASP A 363 -12.43 -0.28 -71.73
CA ASP A 363 -11.81 0.48 -72.80
C ASP A 363 -11.45 -0.45 -73.97
N GLY A 364 -12.43 -0.61 -74.86
CA GLY A 364 -12.39 0.10 -76.15
C GLY A 364 -11.32 -0.27 -77.17
N MET A 365 -10.34 -1.14 -76.87
CA MET A 365 -9.34 -1.55 -77.87
C MET A 365 -9.81 -2.68 -78.81
N VAL A 366 -10.98 -3.28 -78.58
CA VAL A 366 -11.57 -4.32 -79.45
C VAL A 366 -13.07 -4.10 -79.66
N LYS A 367 -13.44 -2.92 -80.14
CA LYS A 367 -14.53 -2.80 -81.11
C LYS A 367 -13.94 -2.09 -82.32
N ASP A 368 -13.70 -2.88 -83.36
CA ASP A 368 -13.20 -2.41 -84.65
C ASP A 368 -14.20 -1.43 -85.28
N ASP A 369 -14.16 -0.16 -84.89
CA ASP A 369 -14.72 0.92 -85.72
C ASP A 369 -13.71 1.26 -86.81
N GLY A 370 -13.56 0.32 -87.75
CA GLY A 370 -13.09 0.61 -89.09
C GLY A 370 -14.25 1.19 -89.90
N PRO A 371 -14.08 2.28 -90.67
CA PRO A 371 -15.05 2.66 -91.68
C PRO A 371 -14.98 1.64 -92.83
N GLY A 372 -15.64 0.50 -92.67
CA GLY A 372 -15.60 -0.63 -93.62
C GLY A 372 -16.95 -1.32 -93.83
N ASP A 373 -17.86 -1.30 -92.85
CA ASP A 373 -19.08 -2.11 -92.92
C ASP A 373 -20.28 -1.42 -93.61
N ILE A 374 -20.16 -0.17 -94.07
CA ILE A 374 -21.27 0.54 -94.70
C ILE A 374 -21.41 0.24 -96.20
N GLY A 375 -20.46 -0.44 -96.86
CA GLY A 375 -20.42 -0.52 -98.33
C GLY A 375 -20.61 -1.90 -98.97
N LEU A 376 -19.95 -2.94 -98.47
CA LEU A 376 -19.81 -4.19 -99.23
C LEU A 376 -21.04 -5.12 -99.21
N PRO A 377 -21.70 -5.37 -98.06
CA PRO A 377 -22.89 -6.22 -98.02
C PRO A 377 -24.07 -5.62 -98.80
N LEU A 378 -24.18 -4.29 -98.80
CA LEU A 378 -25.24 -3.55 -99.48
C LEU A 378 -25.04 -3.48 -101.00
N LEU A 379 -23.79 -3.51 -101.48
CA LEU A 379 -23.47 -3.58 -102.90
C LEU A 379 -23.63 -5.01 -103.43
N LEU A 380 -23.27 -6.02 -102.65
CA LEU A 380 -23.47 -7.42 -103.00
C LEU A 380 -24.95 -7.80 -103.09
N SER A 381 -25.79 -7.32 -102.16
CA SER A 381 -27.23 -7.58 -102.21
C SER A 381 -27.91 -6.97 -103.43
N ARG A 382 -27.41 -5.82 -103.92
CA ARG A 382 -27.94 -5.13 -105.11
C ARG A 382 -27.54 -5.77 -106.44
N ILE A 383 -26.42 -6.51 -106.46
CA ILE A 383 -25.96 -7.28 -107.62
C ILE A 383 -26.69 -8.63 -107.69
N VAL A 384 -26.89 -9.28 -106.54
CA VAL A 384 -27.63 -10.55 -106.44
C VAL A 384 -29.13 -10.35 -106.67
N SER A 385 -29.71 -9.20 -106.31
CA SER A 385 -31.13 -8.93 -106.56
C SER A 385 -31.46 -8.56 -108.02
N LYS A 386 -30.48 -8.56 -108.92
CA LYS A 386 -30.65 -8.16 -110.33
C LYS A 386 -30.26 -9.24 -111.35
N SER A 387 -30.03 -10.47 -110.89
CA SER A 387 -29.89 -11.68 -111.74
C SER A 387 -31.16 -12.50 -111.77
#